data_AF-A0A1L9TCD9-F1
#
_entry.id   AF-A0A1L9TCD9-F1
#
_cell.length_a   1.000
_cell.length_b   1.000
_cell.length_c   1.000
_cell.angle_alpha   90.00
_cell.angle_beta   90.00
_cell.angle_gamma   90.00
#
_symmetry.space_group_name_H-M   'P 1'
#
loop_
_entity.id
_entity.type
_entity.pdbx_description
1 polymer ?
#
loop_
_entity_poly.entity_id
_entity_poly.type
_entity_poly.pdbx_seq_one_letter_code
_entity_poly.pdbx_strand_id
1 'polypeptide(L)'
;MAANARYEPAPQRDSFEDQQYSQAPPSYQATAEPAPRSEDDNVPDDFKFGGTVAEGTLPVRMQFIRKVYAILTVQLLATAIMSSISFFSDGYRTWIQSNVWVMFVSLFGALGLMLVTFWKRKSYPTNLLFLSGFTLLEAYAISVVTSFYESRIVLQALILTLGLFVGLTLFACQTKYDFTNWMPYLFGALWFLILFGFVAMFVPHSSTLELVYGGLGALIFSGYILVDTQLIMRHYHVEEEIAASISLYLDVLNLFLSILRILNSQNNN
;
A
#
# COMPACT_ATOMS: atom_id res chain seq x y z
N MET A 1 68.52 38.30 36.22
CA MET A 1 67.32 39.12 36.46
C MET A 1 66.11 38.23 36.26
N ALA A 2 65.56 37.66 37.34
CA ALA A 2 64.34 36.86 37.28
C ALA A 2 63.17 37.74 37.72
N ALA A 3 62.13 37.83 36.88
CA ALA A 3 60.96 38.67 37.12
C ALA A 3 60.10 38.07 38.24
N ASN A 4 59.82 38.88 39.26
CA ASN A 4 58.90 38.56 40.35
C ASN A 4 57.47 38.51 39.80
N ALA A 5 56.91 37.31 39.60
CA ALA A 5 55.48 37.13 39.45
C ALA A 5 54.83 37.34 40.83
N ARG A 6 54.13 38.47 41.02
CA ARG A 6 53.29 38.70 42.21
C ARG A 6 52.14 37.69 42.18
N TYR A 7 52.08 36.85 43.20
CA TYR A 7 50.94 35.97 43.43
C TYR A 7 49.78 36.84 43.96
N GLU A 8 48.74 37.01 43.16
CA GLU A 8 47.48 37.62 43.62
C GLU A 8 46.60 36.49 44.16
N PRO A 9 46.24 36.49 45.45
CA PRO A 9 45.35 35.46 45.99
C PRO A 9 43.98 35.56 45.33
N ALA A 10 43.44 34.43 44.88
CA ALA A 10 42.09 34.36 44.33
C ALA A 10 41.08 34.86 45.38
N PRO A 11 40.05 35.63 44.98
CA PRO A 11 39.03 36.11 45.92
C PRO A 11 38.37 34.90 46.59
N GLN A 12 38.55 34.79 47.91
CA GLN A 12 37.84 33.83 48.73
C GLN A 12 36.41 34.33 48.88
N ARG A 13 35.51 33.82 48.04
CA ARG A 13 34.08 33.97 48.27
C ARG A 13 33.74 33.06 49.44
N ASP A 14 33.47 33.63 50.61
CA ASP A 14 32.94 32.88 51.74
C ASP A 14 31.62 32.26 51.31
N SER A 15 31.59 30.93 51.22
CA SER A 15 30.39 30.16 50.83
C SER A 15 29.25 30.26 51.85
N PHE A 16 29.44 31.07 52.90
CA PHE A 16 28.52 31.31 54.00
C PHE A 16 27.84 32.69 53.94
N GLU A 17 28.06 33.48 52.88
CA GLU A 17 27.10 34.54 52.56
C GLU A 17 25.79 33.85 52.14
N ASP A 18 24.86 33.77 53.10
CA ASP A 18 23.52 33.23 52.93
C ASP A 18 22.91 33.80 51.64
N GLN A 19 22.85 32.97 50.59
CA GLN A 19 21.90 33.20 49.52
C GLN A 19 20.53 33.13 50.20
N GLN A 20 19.93 34.29 50.50
CA GLN A 20 18.52 34.36 50.83
C GLN A 20 17.74 33.85 49.62
N TYR A 21 17.53 32.54 49.58
CA TYR A 21 16.59 31.91 48.68
C TYR A 21 15.22 32.45 49.06
N SER A 22 14.75 33.51 48.37
CA SER A 22 13.48 34.18 48.70
C SER A 22 12.26 33.28 48.41
N GLN A 23 12.49 32.11 47.82
CA GLN A 23 11.47 31.13 47.50
C GLN A 23 12.00 29.74 47.86
N ALA A 24 11.13 28.93 48.47
CA ALA A 24 11.39 27.52 48.66
C ALA A 24 11.70 26.89 47.28
N PRO A 25 12.65 25.94 47.19
CA PRO A 25 12.86 25.20 45.96
C PRO A 25 11.52 24.60 45.51
N PRO A 26 11.23 24.57 44.20
CA PRO A 26 9.99 24.02 43.69
C PRO A 26 9.80 22.61 44.28
N SER A 27 8.59 22.33 44.79
CA SER A 27 8.28 21.02 45.34
C SER A 27 8.51 19.96 44.26
N TYR A 28 9.04 18.79 44.62
CA TYR A 28 9.23 17.66 43.68
C TYR A 28 7.93 17.23 42.99
N GLN A 29 6.77 17.68 43.48
CA GLN A 29 5.45 17.47 42.90
C GLN A 29 5.06 18.50 41.82
N ALA A 30 5.87 19.54 41.58
CA ALA A 30 5.59 20.59 40.60
C ALA A 30 6.06 20.24 39.17
N THR A 31 6.89 19.21 39.01
CA THR A 31 7.08 18.59 37.69
C THR A 31 5.88 17.71 37.42
N ALA A 32 5.05 18.10 36.44
CA ALA A 32 4.07 17.21 35.83
C ALA A 32 4.71 15.82 35.68
N GLU A 33 4.07 14.79 36.23
CA GLU A 33 4.60 13.42 36.14
C GLU A 33 4.98 13.17 34.68
N PRO A 34 6.27 12.94 34.38
CA PRO A 34 6.64 12.64 33.01
C PRO A 34 5.85 11.41 32.61
N ALA A 35 5.26 11.45 31.41
CA ALA A 35 4.52 10.32 30.86
C ALA A 35 5.33 9.03 31.07
N PRO A 36 4.67 7.90 31.38
CA PRO A 36 5.36 6.65 31.64
C PRO A 36 6.33 6.35 30.50
N ARG A 37 7.61 6.16 30.84
CA ARG A 37 8.68 5.99 29.85
C ARG A 37 8.40 4.79 28.95
N SER A 38 8.48 4.98 27.65
CA SER A 38 8.37 3.90 26.66
C SER A 38 9.75 3.30 26.36
N GLU A 39 9.80 2.06 25.86
CA GLU A 39 11.04 1.35 25.54
C GLU A 39 11.92 2.12 24.54
N ASP A 40 11.29 2.91 23.66
CA ASP A 40 11.92 3.69 22.60
C ASP A 40 12.28 5.14 23.00
N ASP A 41 12.03 5.56 24.24
CA ASP A 41 12.27 6.96 24.67
C ASP A 41 13.75 7.35 24.69
N ASN A 42 14.64 6.37 24.83
CA ASN A 42 16.09 6.59 24.85
C ASN A 42 16.75 6.49 23.46
N VAL A 43 15.96 6.18 22.42
CA VAL A 43 16.44 6.06 21.04
C VAL A 43 16.23 7.40 20.35
N PRO A 44 17.29 8.05 19.80
CA PRO A 44 17.10 9.26 19.01
C PRO A 44 16.22 8.98 17.79
N ASP A 45 15.40 9.94 17.37
CA ASP A 45 14.37 9.73 16.34
C ASP A 45 14.93 9.18 15.02
N ASP A 46 16.14 9.59 14.63
CA ASP A 46 16.83 9.11 13.42
C ASP A 46 17.10 7.59 13.45
N PHE A 47 17.22 6.98 14.64
CA PHE A 47 17.42 5.54 14.81
C PHE A 47 16.12 4.76 14.96
N LYS A 48 14.97 5.44 15.07
CA LYS A 48 13.66 4.77 15.08
C LYS A 48 13.24 4.31 13.68
N PHE A 49 13.78 4.98 12.66
CA PHE A 49 13.62 4.61 11.26
C PHE A 49 14.78 3.70 10.84
N GLY A 50 14.48 2.44 10.57
CA GLY A 50 15.43 1.50 9.96
C GLY A 50 15.53 1.69 8.44
N GLY A 51 16.52 1.05 7.80
CA GLY A 51 16.64 1.03 6.34
C GLY A 51 15.51 0.27 5.66
N THR A 52 14.82 -0.60 6.40
CA THR A 52 13.60 -1.30 5.98
C THR A 52 12.54 -1.28 7.08
N VAL A 53 11.30 -1.61 6.73
CA VAL A 53 10.19 -1.77 7.69
C VAL A 53 10.54 -2.82 8.75
N ALA A 54 11.27 -3.89 8.45
CA ALA A 54 11.65 -4.87 9.48
C ALA A 54 12.53 -4.27 10.59
N GLU A 55 13.37 -3.29 10.25
CA GLU A 55 14.36 -2.67 11.14
C GLU A 55 13.80 -1.50 11.97
N GLY A 56 12.65 -0.94 11.57
CA GLY A 56 12.01 0.16 12.30
C GLY A 56 11.37 -0.28 13.63
N THR A 57 11.17 0.66 14.55
CA THR A 57 10.47 0.37 15.81
C THR A 57 9.02 -0.06 15.55
N LEU A 58 8.44 -0.84 16.48
CA LEU A 58 7.07 -1.34 16.36
C LEU A 58 6.02 -0.26 16.00
N PRO A 59 6.01 0.95 16.61
CA PRO A 59 5.05 1.98 16.23
C PRO A 59 5.24 2.45 14.77
N VAL A 60 6.48 2.59 14.29
CA VAL A 60 6.79 3.01 12.92
C VAL A 60 6.29 1.97 11.91
N ARG A 61 6.52 0.69 12.21
CA ARG A 61 6.06 -0.45 11.38
C ARG A 61 4.55 -0.47 11.25
N MET A 62 3.84 -0.37 12.37
CA MET A 62 2.38 -0.37 12.40
C MET A 62 1.80 0.87 11.69
N GLN A 63 2.46 2.01 11.77
CA GLN A 63 2.06 3.21 11.04
C GLN A 63 2.19 3.04 9.53
N PHE A 64 3.32 2.49 9.05
CA PHE A 64 3.53 2.18 7.64
C PHE A 64 2.47 1.23 7.10
N ILE A 65 2.28 0.07 7.76
CA ILE A 65 1.29 -0.93 7.36
C ILE A 65 -0.12 -0.31 7.33
N ARG A 66 -0.49 0.46 8.36
CA ARG A 66 -1.78 1.15 8.40
C ARG A 66 -1.98 2.09 7.22
N LYS A 67 -0.95 2.88 6.85
CA LYS A 67 -1.03 3.77 5.69
C LYS A 67 -1.24 3.00 4.38
N VAL A 68 -0.47 1.94 4.14
CA VAL A 68 -0.58 1.11 2.92
C VAL A 68 -2.00 0.55 2.77
N TYR A 69 -2.52 -0.09 3.82
CA TYR A 69 -3.86 -0.67 3.78
C TYR A 69 -4.97 0.38 3.78
N ALA A 70 -4.77 1.56 4.37
CA ALA A 70 -5.73 2.66 4.29
C ALA A 70 -5.84 3.20 2.86
N ILE A 71 -4.70 3.42 2.19
CA ILE A 71 -4.65 3.81 0.78
C ILE A 71 -5.35 2.75 -0.08
N LEU A 72 -4.97 1.48 0.05
CA LEU A 72 -5.59 0.37 -0.67
C LEU A 72 -7.11 0.36 -0.48
N THR A 73 -7.58 0.50 0.76
CA THR A 73 -9.01 0.50 1.07
C THR A 73 -9.74 1.63 0.32
N VAL A 74 -9.17 2.83 0.30
CA VAL A 74 -9.72 3.97 -0.46
C VAL A 74 -9.74 3.66 -1.96
N GLN A 75 -8.69 3.04 -2.51
CA GLN A 75 -8.63 2.67 -3.92
C GLN A 75 -9.71 1.63 -4.30
N LEU A 76 -9.89 0.60 -3.48
CA LEU A 76 -10.91 -0.42 -3.69
C LEU A 76 -12.33 0.15 -3.56
N LEU A 77 -12.57 1.02 -2.58
CA LEU A 77 -13.86 1.71 -2.43
C LEU A 77 -14.16 2.62 -3.62
N ALA A 78 -13.19 3.42 -4.07
CA ALA A 78 -13.34 4.26 -5.27
C ALA A 78 -13.68 3.41 -6.51
N THR A 79 -13.02 2.27 -6.66
CA THR A 79 -13.25 1.32 -7.76
C THR A 79 -14.65 0.71 -7.69
N ALA A 80 -15.08 0.28 -6.51
CA ALA A 80 -16.41 -0.28 -6.28
C ALA A 80 -17.52 0.75 -6.54
N ILE A 81 -17.35 1.99 -6.04
CA ILE A 81 -18.28 3.09 -6.28
C ILE A 81 -18.39 3.38 -7.78
N MET A 82 -17.25 3.58 -8.47
CA MET A 82 -17.25 3.85 -9.92
C MET A 82 -17.92 2.73 -10.70
N SER A 83 -17.63 1.48 -10.37
CA SER A 83 -18.25 0.31 -11.02
C SER A 83 -19.75 0.26 -10.77
N SER A 84 -20.20 0.56 -9.54
CA SER A 84 -21.62 0.54 -9.17
C SER A 84 -22.48 1.53 -9.98
N ILE A 85 -21.91 2.67 -10.40
CA ILE A 85 -22.63 3.67 -11.22
C ILE A 85 -23.10 3.04 -12.54
N SER A 86 -22.32 2.10 -13.10
CA SER A 86 -22.69 1.37 -14.32
C SER A 86 -23.87 0.42 -14.15
N PHE A 87 -24.20 0.03 -12.91
CA PHE A 87 -25.34 -0.84 -12.62
C PHE A 87 -26.62 -0.07 -12.34
N PHE A 88 -26.52 1.16 -11.84
CA PHE A 88 -27.68 1.98 -11.48
C PHE A 88 -28.08 3.00 -12.56
N SER A 89 -27.18 3.31 -13.49
CA SER A 89 -27.42 4.29 -14.56
C SER A 89 -27.23 3.67 -15.93
N ASP A 90 -28.34 3.37 -16.60
CA ASP A 90 -28.33 2.87 -17.98
C ASP A 90 -27.64 3.86 -18.93
N GLY A 91 -27.88 5.17 -18.74
CA GLY A 91 -27.23 6.21 -19.56
C GLY A 91 -25.71 6.19 -19.45
N TYR A 92 -25.16 6.06 -18.24
CA TYR A 92 -23.71 5.93 -18.05
C TYR A 92 -23.19 4.61 -18.63
N ARG A 93 -23.90 3.50 -18.40
CA ARG A 93 -23.55 2.18 -18.95
C ARG A 93 -23.46 2.19 -20.48
N THR A 94 -24.48 2.71 -21.16
CA THR A 94 -24.48 2.79 -22.63
C THR A 94 -23.38 3.72 -23.13
N TRP A 95 -23.10 4.82 -22.43
CA TRP A 95 -22.05 5.76 -22.81
C TRP A 95 -20.65 5.13 -22.73
N ILE A 96 -20.30 4.46 -21.62
CA ILE A 96 -18.98 3.82 -21.47
C ILE A 96 -18.78 2.66 -22.46
N GLN A 97 -19.84 1.92 -22.79
CA GLN A 97 -19.78 0.83 -23.76
C GLN A 97 -19.64 1.32 -25.20
N SER A 98 -20.24 2.47 -25.53
CA SER A 98 -20.17 3.05 -26.88
C SER A 98 -18.85 3.80 -27.13
N ASN A 99 -18.24 4.37 -26.08
CA ASN A 99 -17.05 5.20 -26.17
C ASN A 99 -15.77 4.43 -25.80
N VAL A 100 -15.51 3.32 -26.50
CA VAL A 100 -14.37 2.43 -26.23
C VAL A 100 -13.01 3.15 -26.25
N TRP A 101 -12.88 4.26 -26.99
CA TRP A 101 -11.66 5.08 -27.00
C TRP A 101 -11.28 5.60 -25.60
N VAL A 102 -12.26 5.89 -24.74
CA VAL A 102 -12.02 6.38 -23.37
C VAL A 102 -11.39 5.28 -22.51
N MET A 103 -11.74 4.00 -22.74
CA MET A 103 -11.09 2.87 -22.09
C MET A 103 -9.59 2.85 -22.38
N PHE A 104 -9.19 3.07 -23.64
CA PHE A 104 -7.76 3.13 -24.00
C PHE A 104 -7.06 4.34 -23.38
N VAL A 105 -7.71 5.51 -23.37
CA VAL A 105 -7.19 6.70 -22.66
C VAL A 105 -7.00 6.40 -21.18
N SER A 106 -7.94 5.70 -20.57
CA SER A 106 -7.84 5.30 -19.16
C SER A 106 -6.69 4.33 -18.92
N LEU A 107 -6.54 3.31 -19.77
CA LEU A 107 -5.48 2.32 -19.65
C LEU A 107 -4.08 2.94 -19.80
N PHE A 108 -3.85 3.69 -20.87
CA PHE A 108 -2.56 4.33 -21.10
C PHE A 108 -2.30 5.47 -20.11
N GLY A 109 -3.34 6.18 -19.70
CA GLY A 109 -3.26 7.21 -18.67
C GLY A 109 -2.93 6.62 -17.30
N ALA A 110 -3.52 5.48 -16.92
CA ALA A 110 -3.21 4.78 -15.68
C ALA A 110 -1.76 4.32 -15.68
N LEU A 111 -1.27 3.72 -16.77
CA LEU A 111 0.12 3.31 -16.91
C LEU A 111 1.08 4.52 -16.83
N GLY A 112 0.75 5.62 -17.51
CA GLY A 112 1.53 6.86 -17.44
C GLY A 112 1.57 7.46 -16.02
N LEU A 113 0.41 7.55 -15.36
CA LEU A 113 0.33 8.05 -13.99
C LEU A 113 1.01 7.14 -12.97
N MET A 114 0.99 5.82 -13.17
CA MET A 114 1.74 4.87 -12.37
C MET A 114 3.25 5.16 -12.46
N LEU A 115 3.79 5.34 -13.67
CA LEU A 115 5.21 5.67 -13.87
C LEU A 115 5.58 7.01 -13.24
N VAL A 116 4.74 8.04 -13.42
CA VAL A 116 4.95 9.36 -12.80
C VAL A 116 4.86 9.29 -11.29
N THR A 117 3.92 8.51 -10.74
CA THR A 117 3.79 8.28 -9.30
C THR A 117 5.04 7.60 -8.74
N PHE A 118 5.59 6.62 -9.45
CA PHE A 118 6.83 5.96 -9.05
C PHE A 118 8.02 6.92 -9.06
N TRP A 119 8.13 7.78 -10.08
CA TRP A 119 9.18 8.79 -10.17
C TRP A 119 9.06 9.84 -9.06
N LYS A 120 7.83 10.27 -8.75
CA LYS A 120 7.55 11.30 -7.74
C LYS A 120 7.17 10.71 -6.38
N ARG A 121 7.47 9.43 -6.11
CA ARG A 121 6.98 8.71 -4.91
C ARG A 121 7.33 9.40 -3.57
N LYS A 122 8.48 10.06 -3.50
CA LYS A 122 8.96 10.79 -2.30
C LYS A 122 8.49 12.26 -2.22
N SER A 123 7.76 12.75 -3.21
CA SER A 123 7.35 14.16 -3.30
C SER A 123 5.93 14.36 -2.79
N TYR A 124 5.78 14.56 -1.48
CA TYR A 124 4.48 14.89 -0.87
C TYR A 124 4.12 16.38 -1.07
N PRO A 125 2.85 16.74 -1.37
CA PRO A 125 1.66 15.89 -1.58
C PRO A 125 1.43 15.47 -3.04
N THR A 126 2.34 15.82 -3.95
CA THR A 126 2.19 15.56 -5.40
C THR A 126 2.03 14.08 -5.72
N ASN A 127 2.71 13.21 -4.96
CA ASN A 127 2.59 11.76 -5.05
C ASN A 127 1.15 11.25 -4.86
N LEU A 128 0.38 11.84 -3.93
CA LEU A 128 -1.02 11.51 -3.69
C LEU A 128 -1.93 11.99 -4.82
N LEU A 129 -1.62 13.14 -5.43
CA LEU A 129 -2.37 13.63 -6.59
C LEU A 129 -2.24 12.64 -7.76
N PHE A 130 -1.03 12.22 -8.10
CA PHE A 130 -0.81 11.24 -9.17
C PHE A 130 -1.40 9.87 -8.84
N LEU A 131 -1.28 9.42 -7.60
CA LEU A 131 -1.93 8.20 -7.12
C LEU A 131 -3.45 8.25 -7.26
N SER A 132 -4.08 9.39 -6.92
CA SER A 132 -5.52 9.57 -7.05
C SER A 132 -5.96 9.53 -8.52
N GLY A 133 -5.21 10.17 -9.42
CA GLY A 133 -5.46 10.11 -10.86
C GLY A 133 -5.30 8.69 -11.40
N PHE A 134 -4.24 7.98 -11.01
CA PHE A 134 -4.04 6.58 -11.35
C PHE A 134 -5.24 5.73 -10.91
N THR A 135 -5.66 5.89 -9.65
CA THR A 135 -6.78 5.14 -9.07
C THR A 135 -8.09 5.43 -9.79
N LEU A 136 -8.36 6.68 -10.18
CA LEU A 136 -9.59 7.04 -10.90
C LEU A 136 -9.62 6.46 -12.32
N LEU A 137 -8.48 6.46 -13.02
CA LEU A 137 -8.38 5.86 -14.35
C LEU A 137 -8.50 4.33 -14.27
N GLU A 138 -7.91 3.69 -13.27
CA GLU A 138 -8.04 2.26 -13.07
C GLU A 138 -9.48 1.89 -12.67
N ALA A 139 -10.08 2.63 -11.74
CA ALA A 139 -11.49 2.48 -11.35
C ALA A 139 -12.45 2.63 -12.54
N TYR A 140 -12.17 3.57 -13.45
CA TYR A 140 -12.93 3.70 -14.69
C TYR A 140 -12.76 2.47 -15.58
N ALA A 141 -11.53 1.98 -15.79
CA ALA A 141 -11.29 0.79 -16.60
C ALA A 141 -12.04 -0.44 -16.06
N ILE A 142 -12.01 -0.65 -14.73
CA ILE A 142 -12.77 -1.73 -14.07
C ILE A 142 -14.29 -1.50 -14.21
N SER A 143 -14.78 -0.26 -14.14
CA SER A 143 -16.18 0.09 -14.40
C SER A 143 -16.62 -0.28 -15.82
N VAL A 144 -15.78 0.00 -16.83
CA VAL A 144 -16.05 -0.41 -18.22
C VAL A 144 -16.13 -1.93 -18.33
N VAL A 145 -15.14 -2.66 -17.80
CA VAL A 145 -15.11 -4.13 -17.87
C VAL A 145 -16.35 -4.73 -17.20
N THR A 146 -16.63 -4.35 -15.95
CA THR A 146 -17.76 -4.87 -15.18
C THR A 146 -19.13 -4.55 -15.80
N SER A 147 -19.24 -3.49 -16.60
CA SER A 147 -20.49 -3.14 -17.30
C SER A 147 -20.97 -4.20 -18.32
N PHE A 148 -20.04 -5.04 -18.81
CA PHE A 148 -20.32 -6.14 -19.73
C PHE A 148 -20.72 -7.44 -19.01
N TYR A 149 -20.68 -7.48 -17.68
CA TYR A 149 -21.07 -8.62 -16.88
C TYR A 149 -22.39 -8.38 -16.18
N GLU A 150 -23.06 -9.47 -15.80
CA GLU A 150 -24.24 -9.38 -14.95
C GLU A 150 -23.84 -8.94 -13.53
N SER A 151 -24.59 -7.99 -12.97
CA SER A 151 -24.30 -7.39 -11.65
C SER A 151 -24.20 -8.44 -10.53
N ARG A 152 -24.99 -9.52 -10.61
CA ARG A 152 -24.94 -10.65 -9.68
C ARG A 152 -23.58 -11.34 -9.70
N ILE A 153 -23.03 -11.60 -10.88
CA ILE A 153 -21.71 -12.24 -11.06
C ILE A 153 -20.62 -11.32 -10.54
N VAL A 154 -20.71 -10.01 -10.83
CA VAL A 154 -19.76 -9.02 -10.34
C VAL A 154 -19.72 -8.98 -8.80
N LEU A 155 -20.89 -8.99 -8.15
CA LEU A 155 -20.97 -8.98 -6.70
C LEU A 155 -20.41 -10.26 -6.07
N GLN A 156 -20.68 -11.43 -6.67
CA GLN A 156 -20.10 -12.70 -6.23
C GLN A 156 -18.57 -12.70 -6.36
N ALA A 157 -18.04 -12.22 -7.48
CA ALA A 157 -16.60 -12.10 -7.71
C ALA A 157 -15.94 -11.17 -6.67
N LEU A 158 -16.58 -10.04 -6.38
CA LEU A 158 -16.11 -9.10 -5.36
C LEU A 158 -16.00 -9.75 -3.97
N ILE A 159 -17.06 -10.43 -3.52
CA ILE A 159 -17.06 -11.09 -2.20
C ILE A 159 -15.97 -12.17 -2.12
N LEU A 160 -15.84 -13.01 -3.15
CA LEU A 160 -14.81 -14.05 -3.19
C LEU A 160 -13.39 -13.45 -3.19
N THR A 161 -13.16 -12.38 -3.96
CA THR A 161 -11.87 -11.70 -4.03
C THR A 161 -11.50 -11.12 -2.67
N LEU A 162 -12.42 -10.41 -2.01
CA LEU A 162 -12.17 -9.83 -0.69
C LEU A 162 -11.90 -10.92 0.35
N GLY A 163 -12.66 -12.02 0.32
CA GLY A 163 -12.44 -13.16 1.19
C GLY A 163 -11.05 -13.81 1.00
N LEU A 164 -10.64 -14.03 -0.26
CA LEU A 164 -9.32 -14.55 -0.59
C LEU A 164 -8.21 -13.57 -0.19
N PHE A 165 -8.36 -12.29 -0.52
CA PHE A 165 -7.39 -11.27 -0.17
C PHE A 165 -7.16 -11.20 1.35
N VAL A 166 -8.24 -11.13 2.14
CA VAL A 166 -8.13 -11.12 3.61
C VAL A 166 -7.52 -12.41 4.14
N GLY A 167 -7.97 -13.57 3.64
CA GLY A 167 -7.44 -14.87 4.06
C GLY A 167 -5.95 -15.04 3.75
N LEU A 168 -5.52 -14.72 2.54
CA LEU A 168 -4.13 -14.78 2.10
C LEU A 168 -3.26 -13.77 2.84
N THR A 169 -3.75 -12.55 3.04
CA THR A 169 -3.05 -11.53 3.83
C THR A 169 -2.81 -12.00 5.26
N LEU A 170 -3.85 -12.49 5.93
CA LEU A 170 -3.73 -13.01 7.30
C LEU A 170 -2.78 -14.20 7.38
N PHE A 171 -2.82 -15.10 6.39
CA PHE A 171 -1.91 -16.22 6.30
C PHE A 171 -0.46 -15.77 6.10
N ALA A 172 -0.21 -14.83 5.18
CA ALA A 172 1.11 -14.25 4.93
C ALA A 172 1.70 -13.57 6.17
N CYS A 173 0.86 -12.89 6.96
CA CYS A 173 1.22 -12.26 8.23
C CYS A 173 1.62 -13.26 9.33
N GLN A 174 1.00 -14.43 9.38
CA GLN A 174 1.18 -15.41 10.46
C GLN A 174 2.23 -16.47 10.14
N THR A 175 2.42 -16.77 8.86
CA THR A 175 3.29 -17.86 8.44
C THR A 175 4.78 -17.54 8.66
N LYS A 176 5.53 -18.58 9.01
CA LYS A 176 7.01 -18.54 9.07
C LYS A 176 7.64 -18.80 7.71
N TYR A 177 6.87 -19.30 6.74
CA TYR A 177 7.36 -19.54 5.38
C TYR A 177 7.64 -18.20 4.70
N ASP A 178 8.79 -18.12 4.02
CA ASP A 178 9.22 -16.91 3.32
C ASP A 178 8.83 -16.99 1.84
N PHE A 179 7.66 -16.41 1.53
CA PHE A 179 7.12 -16.29 0.18
C PHE A 179 7.92 -15.33 -0.68
N THR A 180 8.75 -14.44 -0.13
CA THR A 180 9.49 -13.45 -0.94
C THR A 180 10.41 -14.12 -1.98
N ASN A 181 10.87 -15.35 -1.71
CA ASN A 181 11.61 -16.19 -2.65
C ASN A 181 10.80 -16.60 -3.90
N TRP A 182 9.49 -16.38 -3.92
CA TRP A 182 8.63 -16.67 -5.06
C TRP A 182 8.65 -15.59 -6.14
N MET A 183 9.17 -14.40 -5.84
CA MET A 183 9.26 -13.27 -6.78
C MET A 183 9.73 -13.63 -8.20
N PRO A 184 10.87 -14.33 -8.43
CA PRO A 184 11.32 -14.65 -9.78
C PRO A 184 10.36 -15.60 -10.53
N TYR A 185 9.73 -16.54 -9.82
CA TYR A 185 8.77 -17.47 -10.41
C TYR A 185 7.46 -16.74 -10.78
N LEU A 186 6.97 -15.87 -9.89
CA LEU A 186 5.77 -15.07 -10.16
C LEU A 186 6.02 -14.06 -11.29
N PHE A 187 7.21 -13.48 -11.39
CA PHE A 187 7.59 -12.62 -12.50
C PHE A 187 7.53 -13.38 -13.84
N GLY A 188 8.10 -14.59 -13.89
CA GLY A 188 8.01 -15.46 -15.06
C GLY A 188 6.57 -15.87 -15.38
N ALA A 189 5.78 -16.20 -14.35
CA ALA A 189 4.37 -16.57 -14.50
C ALA A 189 3.50 -15.41 -15.02
N LEU A 190 3.79 -14.17 -14.60
CA LEU A 190 3.11 -12.98 -15.11
C LEU A 190 3.40 -12.77 -16.60
N TRP A 191 4.66 -12.90 -17.03
CA TRP A 191 5.01 -12.83 -18.45
C TRP A 191 4.34 -13.94 -19.26
N PHE A 192 4.30 -15.15 -18.72
CA PHE A 192 3.56 -16.25 -19.32
C PHE A 192 2.07 -15.90 -19.47
N LEU A 193 1.42 -15.35 -18.43
CA LEU A 193 0.02 -14.96 -18.48
C LEU A 193 -0.24 -13.87 -19.53
N ILE A 194 0.63 -12.86 -19.63
CA ILE A 194 0.55 -11.79 -20.62
C ILE A 194 0.67 -12.35 -22.05
N LEU A 195 1.68 -13.19 -22.32
CA LEU A 195 1.88 -13.80 -23.64
C LEU A 195 0.73 -14.75 -23.99
N PHE A 196 0.26 -15.53 -23.02
CA PHE A 196 -0.90 -16.40 -23.19
C PHE A 196 -2.17 -15.59 -23.52
N GLY A 197 -2.39 -14.46 -22.85
CA GLY A 197 -3.50 -13.55 -23.13
C GLY A 197 -3.41 -12.91 -24.51
N PHE A 198 -2.19 -12.56 -24.96
CA PHE A 198 -1.96 -12.07 -26.32
C PHE A 198 -2.28 -13.13 -27.38
N VAL A 199 -1.83 -14.38 -27.18
CA VAL A 199 -2.17 -15.49 -28.08
C VAL A 199 -3.68 -15.77 -28.08
N ALA A 200 -4.31 -15.74 -26.90
CA ALA A 200 -5.75 -15.97 -26.75
C ALA A 200 -6.62 -14.98 -27.56
N MET A 201 -6.12 -13.77 -27.84
CA MET A 201 -6.81 -12.79 -28.70
C MET A 201 -7.01 -13.28 -30.14
N PHE A 202 -6.13 -14.15 -30.64
CA PHE A 202 -6.17 -14.68 -32.01
C PHE A 202 -6.84 -16.07 -32.10
N VAL A 203 -7.09 -16.71 -30.97
CA VAL A 203 -7.72 -18.04 -30.90
C VAL A 203 -9.24 -17.88 -30.77
N PRO A 204 -10.05 -18.75 -31.42
CA PRO A 204 -11.50 -18.71 -31.25
C PRO A 204 -11.90 -18.78 -29.77
N HIS A 205 -12.79 -17.90 -29.37
CA HIS A 205 -13.24 -17.80 -27.99
C HIS A 205 -13.96 -19.09 -27.57
N SER A 206 -13.53 -19.66 -26.43
CA SER A 206 -14.15 -20.85 -25.85
C SER A 206 -14.25 -20.72 -24.33
N SER A 207 -15.34 -21.20 -23.74
CA SER A 207 -15.55 -21.17 -22.28
C SER A 207 -14.41 -21.86 -21.53
N THR A 208 -13.88 -22.96 -22.06
CA THR A 208 -12.74 -23.66 -21.44
C THR A 208 -11.49 -22.79 -21.40
N LEU A 209 -11.21 -22.02 -22.46
CA LEU A 209 -10.07 -21.09 -22.48
C LEU A 209 -10.24 -20.01 -21.42
N GLU A 210 -11.42 -19.39 -21.32
CA GLU A 210 -11.71 -18.36 -20.31
C GLU A 210 -11.56 -18.89 -18.88
N LEU A 211 -12.06 -20.11 -18.62
CA LEU A 211 -11.93 -20.77 -17.32
C LEU A 211 -10.46 -21.04 -16.97
N VAL A 212 -9.67 -21.57 -17.92
CA VAL A 212 -8.23 -21.83 -17.72
C VAL A 212 -7.46 -20.54 -17.51
N TYR A 213 -7.70 -19.52 -18.34
CA TYR A 213 -7.06 -18.21 -18.23
C TYR A 213 -7.36 -17.56 -16.89
N GLY A 214 -8.64 -17.54 -16.48
CA GLY A 214 -9.06 -17.03 -15.18
C GLY A 214 -8.47 -17.83 -14.03
N GLY A 215 -8.43 -19.17 -14.12
CA GLY A 215 -7.83 -20.03 -13.09
C GLY A 215 -6.33 -19.77 -12.89
N LEU A 216 -5.57 -19.67 -13.98
CA LEU A 216 -4.15 -19.33 -13.94
C LEU A 216 -3.92 -17.93 -13.36
N GLY A 217 -4.69 -16.94 -13.81
CA GLY A 217 -4.64 -15.58 -13.27
C GLY A 217 -4.91 -15.56 -11.76
N ALA A 218 -5.97 -16.22 -11.31
CA ALA A 218 -6.35 -16.27 -9.90
C ALA A 218 -5.24 -16.89 -9.03
N LEU A 219 -4.59 -17.96 -9.50
CA LEU A 219 -3.47 -18.59 -8.78
C LEU A 219 -2.26 -17.64 -8.72
N ILE A 220 -1.88 -17.04 -9.84
CA ILE A 220 -0.72 -16.14 -9.93
C ILE A 220 -0.91 -14.92 -9.02
N PHE A 221 -2.05 -14.23 -9.11
CA PHE A 221 -2.30 -13.03 -8.29
C PHE A 221 -2.55 -13.36 -6.82
N SER A 222 -3.05 -14.55 -6.49
CA SER A 222 -3.04 -15.04 -5.10
C SER A 222 -1.62 -15.22 -4.58
N GLY A 223 -0.70 -15.72 -5.42
CA GLY A 223 0.72 -15.80 -5.11
C GLY A 223 1.36 -14.43 -4.89
N TYR A 224 1.06 -13.45 -5.75
CA TYR A 224 1.53 -12.07 -5.57
C TYR A 224 1.03 -11.45 -4.27
N ILE A 225 -0.25 -11.62 -3.90
CA ILE A 225 -0.77 -11.13 -2.61
C ILE A 225 0.06 -11.67 -1.42
N LEU A 226 0.45 -12.95 -1.44
CA LEU A 226 1.28 -13.52 -0.38
C LEU A 226 2.67 -12.88 -0.33
N VAL A 227 3.30 -12.69 -1.49
CA VAL A 227 4.62 -12.06 -1.61
C VAL A 227 4.58 -10.60 -1.21
N ASP A 228 3.67 -9.82 -1.78
CA ASP A 228 3.55 -8.39 -1.58
C ASP A 228 3.18 -8.06 -0.15
N THR A 229 2.32 -8.86 0.49
CA THR A 229 2.05 -8.75 1.93
C THR A 229 3.34 -8.92 2.75
N GLN A 230 4.18 -9.92 2.42
CA GLN A 230 5.46 -10.11 3.12
C GLN A 230 6.50 -9.05 2.81
N LEU A 231 6.51 -8.49 1.59
CA LEU A 231 7.34 -7.34 1.26
C LEU A 231 6.93 -6.12 2.08
N ILE A 232 5.63 -5.84 2.21
CA ILE A 232 5.07 -4.74 3.03
C ILE A 232 5.51 -4.86 4.49
N MET A 233 5.49 -6.07 5.04
CA MET A 233 5.83 -6.27 6.45
C MET A 233 7.32 -6.19 6.79
N ARG A 234 8.20 -6.37 5.80
CA ARG A 234 9.62 -6.64 6.06
C ARG A 234 10.58 -5.80 5.22
N HIS A 235 10.32 -5.64 3.92
CA HIS A 235 11.35 -5.23 2.94
C HIS A 235 11.20 -3.80 2.42
N TYR A 236 9.99 -3.25 2.36
CA TYR A 236 9.82 -1.86 1.91
C TYR A 236 10.51 -0.86 2.85
N HIS A 237 10.87 0.30 2.33
CA HIS A 237 11.21 1.46 3.15
C HIS A 237 9.93 2.14 3.67
N VAL A 238 10.01 2.79 4.84
CA VAL A 238 8.86 3.41 5.53
C VAL A 238 8.20 4.56 4.73
N GLU A 239 8.91 5.08 3.72
CA GLU A 239 8.43 6.15 2.81
C GLU A 239 7.92 5.62 1.46
N GLU A 240 7.84 4.30 1.28
CA GLU A 240 7.42 3.68 0.03
C GLU A 240 5.98 3.15 0.08
N GLU A 241 5.13 3.75 0.94
CA GLU A 241 3.74 3.29 1.13
C GLU A 241 2.90 3.37 -0.14
N ILE A 242 3.24 4.30 -1.04
CA ILE A 242 2.54 4.49 -2.32
C ILE A 242 2.89 3.37 -3.30
N ALA A 243 4.16 3.00 -3.41
CA ALA A 243 4.56 1.91 -4.30
C ALA A 243 3.95 0.59 -3.82
N ALA A 244 4.02 0.34 -2.51
CA ALA A 244 3.47 -0.86 -1.89
C ALA A 244 1.94 -0.97 -2.06
N SER A 245 1.21 0.15 -1.92
CA SER A 245 -0.24 0.16 -2.13
C SER A 245 -0.63 -0.04 -3.59
N ILE A 246 0.11 0.53 -4.55
CA ILE A 246 -0.13 0.30 -5.99
C ILE A 246 0.03 -1.19 -6.33
N SER A 247 1.11 -1.84 -5.90
CA SER A 247 1.33 -3.26 -6.22
C SER A 247 0.21 -4.13 -5.64
N LEU A 248 -0.10 -3.96 -4.36
CA LEU A 248 -1.16 -4.72 -3.69
C LEU A 248 -2.55 -4.44 -4.28
N TYR A 249 -2.81 -3.20 -4.74
CA TYR A 249 -4.04 -2.84 -5.44
C TYR A 249 -4.18 -3.56 -6.78
N LEU A 250 -3.11 -3.60 -7.58
CA LEU A 250 -3.11 -4.32 -8.85
C LEU A 250 -3.29 -5.82 -8.65
N ASP A 251 -2.71 -6.40 -7.61
CA ASP A 251 -2.93 -7.81 -7.29
C ASP A 251 -4.39 -8.13 -6.99
N VAL A 252 -5.03 -7.30 -6.17
CA VAL A 252 -6.46 -7.46 -5.82
C VAL A 252 -7.36 -7.28 -7.05
N LEU A 253 -7.09 -6.26 -7.88
CA LEU A 253 -7.89 -6.04 -9.09
C LEU A 253 -7.73 -7.18 -10.10
N ASN A 254 -6.52 -7.66 -10.32
CA ASN A 254 -6.29 -8.75 -11.26
C ASN A 254 -6.83 -10.09 -10.75
N LEU A 255 -6.77 -10.35 -9.43
CA LEU A 255 -7.48 -11.46 -8.81
C LEU A 255 -8.99 -11.34 -9.02
N PHE A 256 -9.56 -10.15 -8.82
CA PHE A 256 -10.98 -9.88 -9.07
C PHE A 256 -11.38 -10.16 -10.51
N LEU A 257 -10.64 -9.63 -11.50
CA LEU A 257 -10.91 -9.87 -12.92
C LEU A 257 -10.79 -11.36 -13.29
N SER A 258 -9.85 -12.07 -12.67
CA SER A 258 -9.66 -13.51 -12.87
C SER A 258 -10.85 -14.31 -12.32
N ILE A 259 -11.31 -14.00 -11.11
CA ILE A 259 -12.49 -14.64 -10.50
C ILE A 259 -13.77 -14.30 -11.26
N LEU A 260 -13.94 -13.03 -11.67
CA LEU A 260 -15.07 -12.57 -12.47
C LEU A 260 -15.19 -13.36 -13.77
N ARG A 261 -14.06 -13.58 -14.45
CA ARG A 261 -13.97 -14.38 -15.67
C ARG A 261 -14.35 -15.85 -15.43
N ILE A 262 -13.85 -16.47 -14.36
CA ILE A 262 -14.21 -17.84 -13.97
C ILE A 262 -15.73 -17.97 -13.78
N LEU A 263 -16.33 -17.10 -12.97
CA LEU A 263 -17.76 -17.17 -12.67
C LEU A 263 -18.62 -16.93 -13.91
N ASN A 264 -18.23 -15.97 -14.76
CA ASN A 264 -18.94 -15.70 -16.01
C ASN A 264 -18.87 -16.90 -16.97
N SER A 265 -17.71 -17.55 -17.10
CA SER A 265 -17.57 -18.74 -17.93
C SER A 265 -18.44 -19.92 -17.44
N GLN A 266 -18.67 -20.04 -16.14
CA GLN A 266 -19.54 -21.08 -15.58
C GLN A 266 -21.02 -20.77 -15.78
N ASN A 267 -21.41 -19.50 -15.77
CA ASN A 267 -22.80 -19.08 -15.98
C ASN A 267 -23.24 -19.20 -17.44
N ASN A 268 -22.30 -19.10 -18.39
CA ASN A 268 -22.57 -19.17 -19.83
C ASN A 268 -22.48 -20.60 -20.42
N ASN A 269 -22.14 -21.61 -19.60
CA ASN A 269 -22.12 -23.03 -19.96
C ASN A 269 -23.39 -23.72 -19.45
#